data_AF-A0A1G5YA01-F1
#
_entry.id   AF-A0A1G5YA01-F1
#
_cell.length_a   1.000
_cell.length_b   1.000
_cell.length_c   1.000
_cell.angle_alpha   90.00
_cell.angle_beta   90.00
_cell.angle_gamma   90.00
#
_symmetry.space_group_name_H-M   'P 1'
#
loop_
_entity.id
_entity.type
_entity.pdbx_description
1 polymer ?
#
loop_
_entity_poly.entity_id
_entity_poly.type
_entity_poly.pdbx_seq_one_letter_code
_entity_poly.pdbx_strand_id
1 'polypeptide(L)'
;MTDLEKRILEIKKQYGDYLTQREFMEAAGISSRTAYLATKRGLVPYTKRRVGTVRYYRIRVEDVARYMEKRFQSRRTDVSPEKIRVLTTLLSSEPDVLSIRQASMVTGIHKNSIAKWIDKGYLKSFRWKGDHRITKVELIRYMASGRYWKARSRSLQRQAIRMAMEWLDTQHTRFERKEKNHDINTGSDR
;
A
#
# COMPACT_ATOMS: atom_id res chain seq x y z
N MET A 1 16.12 -11.14 16.73
CA MET A 1 15.91 -11.31 15.28
C MET A 1 14.76 -10.41 14.82
N THR A 2 15.07 -9.39 14.02
CA THR A 2 14.11 -8.46 13.42
C THR A 2 13.29 -9.14 12.31
N ASP A 3 12.17 -8.53 11.90
CA ASP A 3 11.35 -9.03 10.78
C ASP A 3 12.15 -9.06 9.47
N LEU A 4 13.05 -8.09 9.26
CA LEU A 4 13.96 -8.05 8.12
C LEU A 4 14.91 -9.25 8.10
N GLU A 5 15.54 -9.54 9.23
CA GLU A 5 16.50 -10.65 9.38
C GLU A 5 15.82 -11.99 9.14
N LYS A 6 14.61 -12.19 9.68
CA LYS A 6 13.79 -13.38 9.42
C LYS A 6 13.50 -13.54 7.92
N ARG A 7 13.13 -12.44 7.24
CA ARG A 7 12.81 -12.48 5.82
C ARG A 7 14.04 -12.74 4.95
N ILE A 8 15.19 -12.16 5.30
CA ILE A 8 16.46 -12.45 4.64
C ILE A 8 16.79 -13.93 4.77
N LEU A 9 16.69 -14.50 5.98
CA LEU A 9 17.00 -15.90 6.22
C LEU A 9 16.08 -16.84 5.42
N GLU A 10 14.79 -16.54 5.35
CA GLU A 10 13.81 -17.30 4.58
C GLU A 10 14.14 -17.33 3.09
N ILE A 11 14.41 -16.16 2.49
CA ILE A 11 14.76 -16.06 1.07
C ILE A 11 16.12 -16.72 0.79
N LYS A 12 17.11 -16.53 1.67
CA LYS A 12 18.43 -17.16 1.54
C LYS A 12 18.35 -18.68 1.59
N LYS A 13 17.48 -19.24 2.43
CA LYS A 13 17.27 -20.69 2.51
C LYS A 13 16.79 -21.28 1.19
N GLN A 14 16.00 -20.53 0.42
CA GLN A 14 15.43 -21.00 -0.84
C GLN A 14 16.33 -20.74 -2.05
N TYR A 15 17.02 -19.59 -2.10
CA TYR A 15 17.72 -19.14 -3.31
C TYR A 15 19.22 -18.82 -3.10
N GLY A 16 19.73 -18.87 -1.87
CA GLY A 16 21.10 -18.46 -1.53
C GLY A 16 21.26 -16.95 -1.38
N ASP A 17 22.50 -16.44 -1.45
CA ASP A 17 22.79 -15.02 -1.18
C ASP A 17 22.40 -14.07 -2.33
N TYR A 18 22.19 -14.60 -3.53
CA TYR A 18 21.95 -13.81 -4.73
C TYR A 18 20.78 -14.38 -5.53
N LEU A 19 19.95 -13.46 -6.06
CA LEU A 19 18.84 -13.76 -6.93
C LEU A 19 19.14 -13.31 -8.37
N THR A 20 18.67 -14.10 -9.32
CA THR A 20 18.41 -13.67 -10.68
C THR A 20 17.22 -12.71 -10.73
N GLN A 21 17.01 -12.05 -11.87
CA GLN A 21 15.84 -11.19 -12.05
C GLN A 21 14.52 -11.95 -11.95
N ARG A 22 14.50 -13.25 -12.32
CA ARG A 22 13.32 -14.11 -12.19
C ARG A 22 13.03 -14.45 -10.74
N GLU A 23 14.03 -14.90 -10.01
CA GLU A 23 13.88 -15.24 -8.59
C GLU A 23 13.53 -14.00 -7.76
N PHE A 24 14.02 -12.81 -8.13
CA PHE A 24 13.56 -11.56 -7.52
C PHE A 24 12.05 -11.34 -7.71
N MET A 25 11.51 -11.58 -8.92
CA MET A 25 10.07 -11.45 -9.17
C MET A 25 9.25 -12.40 -8.28
N GLU A 26 9.70 -13.65 -8.20
CA GLU A 26 9.05 -14.71 -7.41
C GLU A 26 9.12 -14.40 -5.92
N ALA A 27 10.32 -14.15 -5.38
CA ALA A 27 10.54 -13.87 -3.96
C ALA A 27 9.79 -12.61 -3.48
N ALA A 28 9.73 -11.57 -4.32
CA ALA A 28 9.03 -10.32 -3.99
C ALA A 28 7.54 -10.31 -4.36
N GLY A 29 7.04 -11.32 -5.08
CA GLY A 29 5.66 -11.39 -5.57
C GLY A 29 5.29 -10.20 -6.46
N ILE A 30 6.14 -9.87 -7.44
CA ILE A 30 5.96 -8.71 -8.33
C ILE A 30 6.00 -9.08 -9.80
N SER A 31 5.33 -8.28 -10.63
CA SER A 31 5.39 -8.44 -12.08
C SER A 31 6.77 -8.06 -12.64
N SER A 32 7.10 -8.64 -13.80
CA SER A 32 8.33 -8.34 -14.55
C SER A 32 8.59 -6.85 -14.75
N ARG A 33 7.56 -6.09 -15.14
CA ARG A 33 7.70 -4.64 -15.31
C ARG A 33 8.02 -3.92 -13.99
N THR A 34 7.46 -4.38 -12.87
CA THR A 34 7.75 -3.80 -11.55
C THR A 34 9.18 -4.10 -11.12
N ALA A 35 9.64 -5.35 -11.30
CA ALA A 35 11.01 -5.74 -11.00
C ALA A 35 12.02 -4.96 -11.84
N TYR A 36 11.78 -4.85 -13.15
CA TYR A 36 12.60 -4.04 -14.06
C TYR A 36 12.66 -2.58 -13.64
N LEU A 37 11.53 -1.96 -13.30
CA LEU A 37 11.52 -0.57 -12.83
C LEU A 37 12.22 -0.41 -11.48
N ALA A 38 12.09 -1.38 -10.57
CA ALA A 38 12.78 -1.34 -9.28
C ALA A 38 14.30 -1.35 -9.46
N THR A 39 14.83 -2.20 -10.34
CA THR A 39 16.26 -2.22 -10.65
C THR A 39 16.69 -1.00 -11.46
N LYS A 40 15.91 -0.58 -12.47
CA LYS A 40 16.26 0.55 -13.36
C LYS A 40 16.25 1.89 -12.65
N ARG A 41 15.36 2.09 -11.67
CA ARG A 41 15.29 3.29 -10.83
C ARG A 41 16.23 3.25 -9.63
N GLY A 42 17.05 2.21 -9.49
CA GLY A 42 18.00 2.08 -8.37
C GLY A 42 17.36 1.75 -7.02
N LEU A 43 16.09 1.33 -6.98
CA LEU A 43 15.42 0.91 -5.74
C LEU A 43 15.94 -0.44 -5.24
N VAL A 44 16.41 -1.28 -6.17
CA VAL A 44 17.09 -2.54 -5.89
C VAL A 44 18.39 -2.54 -6.69
N PRO A 45 19.55 -2.41 -6.03
CA PRO A 45 20.84 -2.55 -6.68
C PRO A 45 21.00 -3.92 -7.36
N TYR A 46 21.71 -3.95 -8.47
CA TYR A 46 22.06 -5.20 -9.14
C TYR A 46 23.42 -5.07 -9.82
N THR A 47 24.09 -6.19 -10.01
CA THR A 47 25.29 -6.27 -10.83
C THR A 47 25.00 -7.13 -12.06
N LYS A 48 25.60 -6.76 -13.20
CA LYS A 48 25.56 -7.59 -14.41
C LYS A 48 26.75 -8.53 -14.37
N ARG A 49 26.50 -9.83 -14.48
CA ARG A 49 27.55 -10.84 -14.62
C ARG A 49 27.45 -11.49 -15.99
N ARG A 50 28.58 -12.00 -16.46
CA ARG A 50 28.71 -12.69 -17.74
C ARG A 50 29.35 -14.05 -17.49
N VAL A 51 28.73 -15.10 -18.00
CA VAL A 51 29.30 -16.45 -18.07
C VAL A 51 29.15 -16.89 -19.53
N GLY A 52 30.28 -16.98 -20.25
CA GLY A 52 30.27 -17.16 -21.70
C GLY A 52 29.52 -16.01 -22.40
N THR A 53 28.46 -16.33 -23.15
CA THR A 53 27.61 -15.34 -23.85
C THR A 53 26.43 -14.86 -23.01
N VAL A 54 26.09 -15.58 -21.94
CA VAL A 54 24.92 -15.30 -21.09
C VAL A 54 25.21 -14.13 -20.16
N ARG A 55 24.33 -13.13 -20.17
CA ARG A 55 24.33 -12.00 -19.23
C ARG A 55 23.18 -12.19 -18.26
N TYR A 56 23.46 -12.16 -16.97
CA TYR A 56 22.42 -12.26 -15.94
C TYR A 56 22.59 -11.22 -14.85
N TYR A 57 21.49 -10.96 -14.17
CA TYR A 57 21.41 -10.03 -13.06
C TYR A 57 21.78 -10.79 -11.80
N ARG A 58 22.66 -10.20 -11.00
CA ARG A 58 23.02 -10.70 -9.69
C ARG A 58 22.58 -9.66 -8.66
N ILE A 59 21.43 -9.94 -8.04
CA ILE A 59 20.74 -9.08 -7.08
C ILE A 59 20.94 -9.69 -5.69
N ARG A 60 21.32 -8.89 -4.69
CA ARG A 60 21.51 -9.44 -3.33
C ARG A 60 20.17 -9.69 -2.64
N VAL A 61 20.07 -10.77 -1.88
CA VAL A 61 18.86 -11.05 -1.08
C VAL A 61 18.61 -9.94 -0.06
N GLU A 62 19.65 -9.37 0.56
CA GLU A 62 19.46 -8.27 1.52
C GLU A 62 18.84 -7.04 0.86
N ASP A 63 19.23 -6.71 -0.38
CA ASP A 63 18.67 -5.58 -1.13
C ASP A 63 17.20 -5.82 -1.48
N VAL A 64 16.85 -7.05 -1.86
CA VAL A 64 15.47 -7.45 -2.14
C VAL A 64 14.62 -7.39 -0.88
N ALA A 65 15.12 -7.92 0.24
CA ALA A 65 14.43 -7.88 1.52
C ALA A 65 14.19 -6.44 1.98
N ARG A 66 15.21 -5.57 1.90
CA ARG A 66 15.07 -4.13 2.19
C ARG A 66 14.05 -3.44 1.29
N TYR A 67 14.07 -3.73 -0.02
CA TYR A 67 13.06 -3.20 -0.95
C TYR A 67 11.66 -3.67 -0.59
N MET A 68 11.50 -4.95 -0.26
CA MET A 68 10.21 -5.51 0.16
C MET A 68 9.72 -4.81 1.41
N GLU A 69 10.56 -4.68 2.44
CA GLU A 69 10.20 -3.98 3.68
C GLU A 69 9.84 -2.53 3.43
N LYS A 70 10.66 -1.76 2.70
CA LYS A 70 10.33 -0.37 2.36
C LYS A 70 9.01 -0.26 1.62
N ARG A 71 8.72 -1.21 0.74
CA ARG A 71 7.44 -1.31 0.01
C ARG A 71 6.28 -1.77 0.90
N PHE A 72 6.52 -2.57 1.94
CA PHE A 72 5.51 -2.95 2.93
C PHE A 72 5.24 -1.83 3.94
N GLN A 73 6.29 -1.18 4.44
CA GLN A 73 6.23 -0.01 5.29
C GLN A 73 5.49 1.12 4.59
N SER A 74 5.85 1.47 3.35
CA SER A 74 5.08 2.47 2.59
C SER A 74 3.61 2.08 2.41
N ARG A 75 3.27 0.79 2.27
CA ARG A 75 1.88 0.33 2.25
C ARG A 75 1.18 0.40 3.62
N ARG A 76 1.92 0.33 4.73
CA ARG A 76 1.41 0.47 6.11
C ARG A 76 1.31 1.95 6.53
N THR A 77 2.21 2.81 6.03
CA THR A 77 2.31 4.25 6.37
C THR A 77 1.67 5.18 5.32
N ASP A 78 1.20 4.67 4.17
CA ASP A 78 0.38 5.42 3.18
C ASP A 78 -1.02 5.77 3.70
N VAL A 79 -1.32 5.40 4.95
CA VAL A 79 -2.58 5.75 5.59
C VAL A 79 -2.35 6.97 6.48
N SER A 80 -2.68 8.16 5.95
CA SER A 80 -2.65 9.40 6.73
C SER A 80 -3.63 9.30 7.92
N PRO A 81 -3.20 9.66 9.15
CA PRO A 81 -4.09 9.71 10.32
C PRO A 81 -5.33 10.59 10.09
N GLU A 82 -5.20 11.68 9.33
CA GLU A 82 -6.29 12.57 8.94
C GLU A 82 -7.33 11.83 8.11
N LYS A 83 -6.90 11.02 7.13
CA LYS A 83 -7.79 10.19 6.30
C LYS A 83 -8.54 9.18 7.15
N ILE A 84 -7.87 8.55 8.12
CA ILE A 84 -8.54 7.67 9.10
C ILE A 84 -9.60 8.45 9.88
N ARG A 85 -9.26 9.63 10.42
CA ARG A 85 -10.20 10.44 11.23
C ARG A 85 -11.46 10.78 10.44
N VAL A 86 -11.31 11.31 9.23
CA VAL A 86 -12.45 11.68 8.37
C VAL A 86 -13.32 10.46 8.05
N LEU A 87 -12.72 9.32 7.68
CA LEU A 87 -13.47 8.09 7.40
C LEU A 87 -14.16 7.53 8.64
N THR A 88 -13.53 7.65 9.82
CA THR A 88 -14.11 7.23 11.09
C THR A 88 -15.36 8.04 11.39
N THR A 89 -15.31 9.36 11.18
CA THR A 89 -16.49 10.23 11.31
C THR A 89 -17.57 9.88 10.29
N LEU A 90 -17.19 9.68 9.02
CA LEU A 90 -18.14 9.36 7.94
C LEU A 90 -18.87 8.02 8.15
N LEU A 91 -18.18 7.02 8.71
CA LEU A 91 -18.73 5.69 8.98
C LEU A 91 -19.17 5.53 10.44
N SER A 92 -19.33 6.62 11.20
CA SER A 92 -19.63 6.55 12.63
C SER A 92 -20.96 5.87 12.94
N SER A 93 -21.98 6.07 12.10
CA SER A 93 -23.32 5.44 12.22
C SER A 93 -23.37 3.97 11.79
N GLU A 94 -22.29 3.45 11.19
CA GLU A 94 -22.22 2.08 10.70
C GLU A 94 -21.78 1.11 11.81
N PRO A 95 -22.28 -0.14 11.80
CA PRO A 95 -21.91 -1.14 12.79
C PRO A 95 -20.42 -1.46 12.75
N ASP A 96 -19.85 -1.86 13.89
CA ASP A 96 -18.42 -2.18 13.99
C ASP A 96 -18.01 -3.41 13.18
N VAL A 97 -18.97 -4.27 12.84
CA VAL A 97 -18.78 -5.44 11.98
C VAL A 97 -19.77 -5.38 10.82
N LEU A 98 -19.24 -5.37 9.61
CA LEU A 98 -19.96 -5.23 8.35
C LEU A 98 -19.90 -6.54 7.57
N SER A 99 -21.04 -6.92 6.98
CA SER A 99 -21.07 -7.90 5.89
C SER A 99 -20.50 -7.29 4.60
N ILE A 100 -20.16 -8.12 3.61
CA ILE A 100 -19.76 -7.65 2.28
C ILE A 100 -20.83 -6.74 1.66
N ARG A 101 -22.12 -7.03 1.89
CA ARG A 101 -23.23 -6.20 1.38
C ARG A 101 -23.25 -4.83 2.02
N GLN A 102 -23.10 -4.75 3.35
CA GLN A 102 -23.02 -3.46 4.05
C GLN A 102 -21.78 -2.67 3.62
N ALA A 103 -20.60 -3.33 3.57
CA ALA A 103 -19.39 -2.73 3.06
C ALA A 103 -19.55 -2.19 1.62
N SER A 104 -20.34 -2.87 0.78
CA SER A 104 -20.66 -2.42 -0.58
C SER A 104 -21.46 -1.13 -0.58
N MET A 105 -22.48 -1.03 0.28
CA MET A 105 -23.32 0.16 0.39
C MET A 105 -22.53 1.38 0.90
N VAL A 106 -21.78 1.22 1.99
CA VAL A 106 -21.06 2.33 2.63
C VAL A 106 -19.89 2.85 1.79
N THR A 107 -19.22 1.96 1.05
CA THR A 107 -18.07 2.33 0.20
C THR A 107 -18.46 2.73 -1.23
N GLY A 108 -19.67 2.39 -1.67
CA GLY A 108 -20.09 2.52 -3.07
C GLY A 108 -19.33 1.59 -4.02
N ILE A 109 -18.67 0.55 -3.52
CA ILE A 109 -17.97 -0.46 -4.33
C ILE A 109 -18.83 -1.69 -4.47
N HIS A 110 -18.90 -2.26 -5.67
CA HIS A 110 -19.64 -3.49 -5.90
C HIS A 110 -19.13 -4.66 -5.04
N LYS A 111 -20.05 -5.42 -4.44
CA LYS A 111 -19.79 -6.57 -3.55
C LYS A 111 -18.74 -7.56 -4.08
N ASN A 112 -18.74 -7.87 -5.39
CA ASN A 112 -17.78 -8.81 -5.97
C ASN A 112 -16.34 -8.26 -5.96
N SER A 113 -16.16 -6.95 -6.02
CA SER A 113 -14.83 -6.33 -5.92
C SER A 113 -14.31 -6.41 -4.49
N ILE A 114 -15.19 -6.23 -3.50
CA ILE A 114 -14.85 -6.38 -2.08
C ILE A 114 -14.47 -7.84 -1.78
N ALA A 115 -15.27 -8.81 -2.24
CA ALA A 115 -14.94 -10.23 -2.12
C ALA A 115 -13.57 -10.55 -2.72
N LYS A 116 -13.27 -10.08 -3.94
CA LYS A 116 -11.95 -10.24 -4.58
C LYS A 116 -10.81 -9.63 -3.78
N TRP A 117 -11.04 -8.55 -3.03
CA TRP A 117 -9.99 -7.96 -2.16
C TRP A 117 -9.74 -8.80 -0.93
N ILE A 118 -10.78 -9.44 -0.39
CA ILE A 118 -10.67 -10.39 0.71
C ILE A 118 -9.91 -11.63 0.25
N ASP A 119 -10.29 -12.22 -0.88
CA ASP A 119 -9.67 -13.45 -1.41
C ASP A 119 -8.18 -13.25 -1.71
N LYS A 120 -7.80 -12.05 -2.17
CA LYS A 120 -6.40 -11.68 -2.43
C LYS A 120 -5.64 -11.24 -1.18
N GLY A 121 -6.27 -11.23 0.00
CA GLY A 121 -5.66 -10.81 1.26
C GLY A 121 -5.38 -9.30 1.34
N TYR A 122 -6.00 -8.48 0.50
CA TYR A 122 -5.82 -7.02 0.52
C TYR A 122 -6.69 -6.36 1.58
N LEU A 123 -7.90 -6.88 1.81
CA LEU A 123 -8.82 -6.44 2.84
C LEU A 123 -8.94 -7.56 3.87
N LYS A 124 -8.57 -7.28 5.12
CA LYS A 124 -8.71 -8.27 6.19
C LYS A 124 -10.19 -8.49 6.52
N SER A 125 -10.55 -9.74 6.69
CA SER A 125 -11.87 -10.17 7.14
C SER A 125 -11.72 -11.45 7.97
N PHE A 126 -12.78 -11.82 8.69
CA PHE A 126 -12.90 -13.11 9.35
C PHE A 126 -14.19 -13.79 8.91
N ARG A 127 -14.29 -15.11 9.08
CA ARG A 127 -15.52 -15.85 8.75
C ARG A 127 -16.40 -15.97 9.99
N TRP A 128 -17.70 -15.78 9.80
CA TRP A 128 -18.73 -16.00 10.82
C TRP A 128 -19.96 -16.62 10.17
N LYS A 129 -20.38 -17.80 10.65
CA LYS A 129 -21.51 -18.57 10.09
C LYS A 129 -21.43 -18.75 8.56
N GLY A 130 -20.23 -19.05 8.04
CA GLY A 130 -20.00 -19.26 6.61
C GLY A 130 -19.77 -17.99 5.78
N ASP A 131 -20.06 -16.80 6.33
CA ASP A 131 -19.92 -15.52 5.61
C ASP A 131 -18.70 -14.72 6.06
N HIS A 132 -18.17 -13.90 5.14
CA HIS A 132 -17.11 -12.93 5.45
C HIS A 132 -17.65 -11.72 6.22
N ARG A 133 -16.96 -11.38 7.30
CA ARG A 133 -17.19 -10.21 8.15
C ARG A 133 -15.96 -9.32 8.17
N ILE A 134 -16.20 -8.03 7.96
CA ILE A 134 -15.17 -6.99 7.86
C ILE A 134 -15.38 -6.06 9.05
N THR A 135 -14.35 -5.83 9.86
CA THR A 135 -14.46 -4.82 10.92
C THR A 135 -14.41 -3.42 10.31
N LYS A 136 -15.17 -2.48 10.87
CA LYS A 136 -15.18 -1.08 10.44
C LYS A 136 -13.78 -0.48 10.40
N VAL A 137 -12.95 -0.81 11.40
CA VAL A 137 -11.54 -0.38 11.47
C VAL A 137 -10.72 -0.88 10.27
N GLU A 138 -10.83 -2.16 9.90
CA GLU A 138 -10.08 -2.70 8.76
C GLU A 138 -10.59 -2.14 7.43
N LEU A 139 -11.90 -1.87 7.32
CA LEU A 139 -12.47 -1.19 6.16
C LEU A 139 -11.93 0.24 6.03
N ILE A 140 -11.93 1.02 7.13
CA ILE A 140 -11.40 2.40 7.16
C ILE A 140 -9.92 2.42 6.79
N ARG A 141 -9.10 1.54 7.39
CA ARG A 141 -7.67 1.42 7.06
C ARG A 141 -7.46 1.13 5.58
N TYR A 142 -8.27 0.23 5.01
CA TYR A 142 -8.19 -0.10 3.60
C TYR A 142 -8.62 1.08 2.71
N MET A 143 -9.71 1.78 3.06
CA MET A 143 -10.19 2.96 2.34
C MET A 143 -9.20 4.12 2.35
N ALA A 144 -8.51 4.29 3.48
CA ALA A 144 -7.48 5.30 3.63
C ALA A 144 -6.18 4.95 2.87
N SER A 145 -6.01 3.69 2.44
CA SER A 145 -4.88 3.29 1.60
C SER A 145 -5.07 3.69 0.13
N GLY A 146 -3.97 3.97 -0.58
CA GLY A 146 -4.01 4.29 -2.00
C GLY A 146 -4.61 3.18 -2.90
N ARG A 147 -4.72 1.94 -2.42
CA ARG A 147 -5.28 0.82 -3.21
C ARG A 147 -6.79 0.94 -3.40
N TYR A 148 -7.52 1.40 -2.39
CA TYR A 148 -8.96 1.59 -2.47
C TYR A 148 -9.33 2.54 -3.62
N TRP A 149 -8.53 3.57 -3.85
CA TRP A 149 -8.76 4.61 -4.84
C TRP A 149 -8.59 4.16 -6.30
N LYS A 150 -7.84 3.08 -6.54
CA LYS A 150 -7.65 2.49 -7.87
C LYS A 150 -8.90 1.76 -8.40
N ALA A 151 -9.82 1.43 -7.51
CA ALA A 151 -11.09 0.81 -7.89
C ALA A 151 -11.96 1.79 -8.67
N ARG A 152 -12.46 1.36 -9.84
CA ARG A 152 -13.43 2.14 -10.61
C ARG A 152 -14.82 1.93 -10.02
N SER A 153 -15.50 3.02 -9.68
CA SER A 153 -16.93 3.04 -9.32
C SER A 153 -17.53 4.38 -9.72
N ARG A 154 -18.81 4.36 -10.13
CA ARG A 154 -19.61 5.53 -10.49
C ARG A 154 -20.67 5.89 -9.44
N SER A 155 -20.74 5.16 -8.32
CA SER A 155 -21.75 5.42 -7.29
C SER A 155 -21.61 6.82 -6.68
N LEU A 156 -22.73 7.46 -6.35
CA LEU A 156 -22.74 8.76 -5.65
C LEU A 156 -21.98 8.69 -4.32
N GLN A 157 -22.15 7.60 -3.56
CA GLN A 157 -21.42 7.37 -2.32
C GLN A 157 -19.90 7.46 -2.51
N ARG A 158 -19.37 6.80 -3.54
CA ARG A 158 -17.95 6.86 -3.89
C ARG A 158 -17.50 8.28 -4.30
N GLN A 159 -18.35 9.02 -5.00
CA GLN A 159 -18.06 10.40 -5.40
C GLN A 159 -18.00 11.31 -4.16
N ALA A 160 -18.96 11.19 -3.24
CA ALA A 160 -18.96 11.94 -1.98
C ALA A 160 -17.72 11.65 -1.14
N ILE A 161 -17.35 10.36 -0.97
CA ILE A 161 -16.12 9.96 -0.28
C ILE A 161 -14.87 10.55 -0.95
N ARG A 162 -14.83 10.57 -2.28
CA ARG A 162 -13.73 11.19 -3.04
C ARG A 162 -13.65 12.69 -2.79
N MET A 163 -14.76 13.41 -2.88
CA MET A 163 -14.80 14.85 -2.65
C MET A 163 -14.35 15.22 -1.23
N ALA A 164 -14.79 14.49 -0.21
CA ALA A 164 -14.35 14.71 1.17
C ALA A 164 -12.83 14.52 1.33
N MET A 165 -12.25 13.58 0.60
CA MET A 165 -10.83 13.28 0.63
C MET A 165 -9.98 14.28 -0.14
N GLU A 166 -10.46 14.72 -1.30
CA GLU A 166 -9.82 15.79 -2.08
C GLU A 166 -9.85 17.11 -1.33
N TRP A 167 -10.96 17.42 -0.65
CA TRP A 167 -11.05 18.58 0.23
C TRP A 167 -10.01 18.51 1.34
N LEU A 168 -9.84 17.36 2.01
CA LEU A 168 -8.82 17.17 3.03
C LEU A 168 -7.39 17.39 2.48
N ASP A 169 -7.07 16.80 1.33
CA ASP A 169 -5.77 16.96 0.68
C ASP A 169 -5.52 18.44 0.26
N THR A 170 -6.57 19.16 -0.15
CA THR A 170 -6.52 20.59 -0.50
C THR A 170 -6.30 21.49 0.72
N GLN A 171 -6.91 21.18 1.87
CA GLN A 171 -6.66 21.93 3.09
C GLN A 171 -5.20 21.77 3.53
N HIS A 172 -4.68 20.55 3.56
CA HIS A 172 -3.30 20.28 4.01
C HIS A 172 -2.25 21.02 3.15
N THR A 173 -2.41 21.00 1.82
CA THR A 173 -1.53 21.73 0.90
C THR A 173 -1.62 23.25 1.06
N ARG A 174 -2.75 23.79 1.50
CA ARG A 174 -2.93 25.23 1.78
C ARG A 174 -2.34 25.64 3.13
N PHE A 175 -2.39 24.77 4.13
CA PHE A 175 -1.74 24.98 5.43
C PHE A 175 -0.20 24.90 5.32
N GLU A 176 0.37 23.89 4.66
CA GLU A 176 1.81 23.76 4.45
C GLU A 176 2.43 24.94 3.68
N ARG A 177 1.68 25.52 2.74
CA ARG A 177 2.09 26.75 2.01
C ARG A 177 2.07 27.98 2.90
N LYS A 178 1.16 28.07 3.86
CA LYS A 178 1.10 29.19 4.82
C LYS A 178 2.23 29.12 5.84
N GLU A 179 2.56 27.94 6.36
CA GLU A 179 3.71 27.76 7.27
C GLU A 179 5.04 28.07 6.58
N LYS A 180 5.27 27.52 5.37
CA LYS A 180 6.49 27.85 4.59
C LYS A 180 6.61 29.33 4.24
N ASN A 181 5.50 30.02 3.95
CA ASN A 181 5.51 31.45 3.70
C ASN A 181 5.69 32.29 4.98
N HIS A 182 5.31 31.76 6.15
CA HIS A 182 5.57 32.40 7.44
C HIS A 182 7.05 32.30 7.81
N ASP A 183 7.67 31.12 7.64
CA ASP A 183 9.09 30.89 7.91
C ASP A 183 10.03 31.71 7.01
N ILE A 184 9.64 31.95 5.75
CA ILE A 184 10.40 32.80 4.81
C ILE A 184 10.33 34.28 5.22
N ASN A 185 9.21 34.74 5.81
CA ASN A 185 9.05 36.15 6.20
C ASN A 185 9.65 36.48 7.58
N THR A 186 9.98 35.50 8.41
CA THR A 186 10.63 35.69 9.72
C THR A 186 12.16 35.61 9.67
N GLY A 187 12.74 35.35 8.49
CA GLY A 187 14.20 35.23 8.28
C GLY A 187 14.88 36.45 7.66
N SER A 188 14.18 37.58 7.48
CA SER A 188 14.69 38.79 6.84
C SER A 188 14.62 40.03 7.75
N ASP A 189 14.98 39.87 9.02
CA ASP A 189 15.38 40.98 9.88
C ASP A 189 16.52 40.49 10.79
N ARG A 190 17.75 40.63 10.29
CA ARG A 190 19.01 40.77 11.04
C ARG A 190 20.17 41.03 10.08
#